data_AF-A0A814YH83-F1
#
_entry.id   AF-A0A814YH83-F1
#
_cell.length_a   1.000
_cell.length_b   1.000
_cell.length_c   1.000
_cell.angle_alpha   90.00
_cell.angle_beta   90.00
_cell.angle_gamma   90.00
#
_symmetry.space_group_name_H-M   'P 1'
#
loop_
_entity.id
_entity.type
_entity.pdbx_description
1 polymer ?
#
loop_
_entity_poly.entity_id
_entity_poly.type
_entity_poly.pdbx_seq_one_letter_code
_entity_poly.pdbx_strand_id
1 'polypeptide(L)'
;MMTEQFRDCFIGEKGYEGLKKLIRSGNDLCTDIAKCWQERCDLELVYAKGLRKNSEAFQKLSARSKGSLTQGLAVISTQTNNESEAHSVIANTLLNKICLPMKNLADTQLKARKP
;
A
#
# COMPACT_ATOMS: atom_id res chain seq x y z
N MET A 1 14.27 -20.53 -30.22
CA MET A 1 12.91 -19.95 -30.20
C MET A 1 13.01 -18.56 -30.79
N MET A 2 12.27 -18.28 -31.86
CA MET A 2 12.18 -16.93 -32.43
C MET A 2 11.26 -16.11 -31.51
N THR A 3 11.74 -14.99 -30.96
CA THR A 3 10.94 -14.11 -30.10
C THR A 3 10.00 -13.29 -30.98
N GLU A 4 8.70 -13.52 -30.84
CA GLU A 4 7.65 -12.75 -31.51
C GLU A 4 7.66 -11.30 -31.00
N GLN A 5 7.85 -10.34 -31.92
CA GLN A 5 7.86 -8.91 -31.59
C GLN A 5 6.58 -8.23 -32.06
N PHE A 6 6.10 -7.23 -31.32
CA PHE A 6 4.86 -6.52 -31.68
C PHE A 6 4.86 -5.93 -33.10
N ARG A 7 6.02 -5.46 -33.58
CA ARG A 7 6.16 -4.92 -34.95
C ARG A 7 5.89 -5.96 -36.05
N ASP A 8 6.11 -7.24 -35.74
CA ASP A 8 5.99 -8.35 -36.69
C ASP A 8 4.60 -9.02 -36.60
N CYS A 9 3.88 -8.85 -35.48
CA CYS A 9 2.63 -9.57 -35.20
C CYS A 9 1.34 -8.73 -35.33
N PHE A 10 1.43 -7.39 -35.33
CA PHE A 10 0.26 -6.50 -35.26
C PHE A 10 0.08 -5.63 -36.53
N ILE A 11 0.48 -6.14 -37.69
CA ILE A 11 0.48 -5.42 -38.97
C ILE A 11 -0.90 -5.38 -39.68
N GLY A 12 -1.88 -6.18 -39.20
CA GLY A 12 -3.23 -6.21 -39.77
C GLY A 12 -4.09 -4.98 -39.43
N GLU A 13 -5.20 -4.79 -40.14
CA GLU A 13 -6.09 -3.61 -40.01
C GLU A 13 -6.52 -3.27 -38.57
N LYS A 14 -6.64 -4.27 -37.69
CA LYS A 14 -7.03 -4.09 -36.28
C LYS A 14 -5.87 -4.16 -35.29
N GLY A 15 -4.64 -4.38 -35.75
CA GLY A 15 -3.49 -4.61 -34.89
C GLY A 15 -3.17 -3.39 -34.02
N TYR A 16 -3.11 -2.20 -34.62
CA TYR A 16 -2.87 -0.95 -33.89
C TYR A 16 -3.95 -0.65 -32.85
N GLU A 17 -5.22 -0.83 -33.20
CA GLU A 17 -6.34 -0.68 -32.24
C GLU A 17 -6.26 -1.68 -31.09
N GLY A 18 -5.84 -2.92 -31.38
CA GLY A 18 -5.56 -3.95 -30.37
C GLY A 18 -4.47 -3.51 -29.39
N LEU A 19 -3.36 -2.97 -29.90
CA LEU A 19 -2.28 -2.44 -29.06
C LEU A 19 -2.73 -1.26 -28.19
N LYS A 20 -3.52 -0.32 -28.73
CA LYS A 20 -4.09 0.78 -27.92
C LYS A 20 -4.98 0.27 -26.78
N LYS A 21 -5.82 -0.74 -27.05
CA LYS A 21 -6.66 -1.38 -26.03
C LYS A 21 -5.83 -2.09 -24.98
N LEU A 22 -4.79 -2.83 -25.39
CA LEU A 22 -3.85 -3.50 -24.47
C LEU A 22 -3.20 -2.48 -23.53
N ILE A 23 -2.67 -1.39 -24.08
CA ILE A 23 -2.01 -0.33 -23.32
C ILE A 23 -3.02 0.35 -22.37
N ARG A 24 -4.29 0.56 -22.77
CA ARG A 24 -5.36 1.06 -21.88
C ARG A 24 -5.67 0.08 -20.75
N SER A 25 -5.89 -1.18 -21.05
CA SER A 25 -6.17 -2.21 -20.06
C SER A 25 -5.05 -2.33 -19.03
N GLY A 26 -3.78 -2.26 -19.46
CA GLY A 26 -2.64 -2.25 -18.53
C GLY A 26 -2.62 -1.02 -17.60
N ASN A 27 -3.06 0.14 -18.09
CA ASN A 27 -3.15 1.35 -17.26
C ASN A 27 -4.28 1.27 -16.22
N ASP A 28 -5.42 0.73 -16.63
CA ASP A 28 -6.56 0.50 -15.74
C ASP A 28 -6.17 -0.50 -14.64
N LEU A 29 -5.47 -1.59 -15.00
CA LEU A 29 -4.92 -2.56 -14.05
C LEU A 29 -3.96 -1.91 -13.04
N CYS A 30 -3.03 -1.06 -13.49
CA CYS A 30 -2.15 -0.33 -12.57
C CYS A 30 -2.93 0.55 -11.59
N THR A 31 -4.01 1.18 -12.06
CA THR A 31 -4.86 2.03 -11.23
C THR A 31 -5.61 1.20 -10.17
N ASP A 32 -6.14 0.04 -10.56
CA ASP A 32 -6.88 -0.82 -9.64
C ASP A 32 -5.96 -1.48 -8.60
N ILE A 33 -4.76 -1.93 -9.01
CA ILE A 33 -3.75 -2.41 -8.06
C ILE A 33 -3.39 -1.30 -7.06
N ALA A 34 -3.20 -0.06 -7.52
CA ALA A 34 -2.90 1.06 -6.63
C ALA A 34 -4.04 1.34 -5.63
N LYS A 35 -5.31 1.14 -6.01
CA LYS A 35 -6.46 1.25 -5.09
C LYS A 35 -6.43 0.16 -4.03
N CYS A 36 -6.21 -1.10 -4.42
CA CYS A 36 -6.12 -2.20 -3.45
C CYS A 36 -5.01 -1.96 -2.40
N TRP A 37 -3.85 -1.48 -2.84
CA TRP A 37 -2.77 -1.14 -1.91
C TRP A 37 -3.10 0.08 -1.06
N GLN A 38 -3.81 1.08 -1.59
CA GLN A 38 -4.27 2.22 -0.81
C GLN A 38 -5.21 1.78 0.31
N GLU A 39 -6.21 0.93 0.01
CA GLU A 39 -7.12 0.37 1.01
C GLU A 39 -6.35 -0.41 2.08
N ARG A 40 -5.33 -1.18 1.69
CA ARG A 40 -4.45 -1.86 2.64
C ARG A 40 -3.69 -0.87 3.52
N CYS A 41 -3.12 0.20 2.97
CA CYS A 41 -2.46 1.24 3.76
C CYS A 41 -3.41 1.85 4.81
N ASP A 42 -4.64 2.15 4.40
CA ASP A 42 -5.63 2.78 5.27
C ASP A 42 -6.02 1.83 6.43
N LEU A 43 -6.17 0.53 6.15
CA LEU A 43 -6.40 -0.49 7.17
C LEU A 43 -5.25 -0.58 8.19
N GLU A 44 -4.00 -0.58 7.71
CA GLU A 44 -2.81 -0.62 8.57
C GLU A 44 -2.73 0.62 9.48
N LEU A 45 -3.08 1.81 8.97
CA LEU A 45 -3.13 3.05 9.76
C LEU A 45 -4.22 3.02 10.83
N VAL A 46 -5.40 2.48 10.49
CA VAL A 46 -6.49 2.31 11.47
C VAL A 46 -6.06 1.36 12.58
N TYR A 47 -5.41 0.24 12.22
CA TYR A 47 -4.94 -0.74 13.19
C TYR A 47 -3.86 -0.15 14.10
N ALA A 48 -2.85 0.52 13.54
CA ALA A 48 -1.82 1.23 14.29
C ALA A 48 -2.44 2.22 15.30
N LYS A 49 -3.39 3.04 14.86
CA LYS A 49 -4.10 3.99 15.74
C LYS A 49 -4.84 3.28 16.87
N GLY A 50 -5.43 2.11 16.60
CA GLY A 50 -6.07 1.27 17.61
C GLY A 50 -5.07 0.75 18.65
N LEU A 51 -3.94 0.21 18.20
CA LEU A 51 -2.86 -0.26 19.08
C LEU A 51 -2.31 0.86 19.96
N ARG A 52 -2.07 2.05 19.39
CA ARG A 52 -1.61 3.22 20.17
C ARG A 52 -2.57 3.58 21.31
N LYS A 53 -3.88 3.59 21.05
CA LYS A 53 -4.89 3.82 22.10
C LYS A 53 -4.85 2.75 23.19
N ASN A 54 -4.68 1.48 22.81
CA ASN A 54 -4.57 0.39 23.76
C ASN A 54 -3.30 0.53 24.62
N SER A 55 -2.17 0.88 24.00
CA SER A 55 -0.92 1.15 24.72
C SER A 55 -1.09 2.25 25.77
N GLU A 56 -1.73 3.38 25.41
CA GLU A 56 -2.03 4.48 26.33
C GLU A 56 -2.95 4.03 27.48
N ALA A 57 -3.90 3.13 27.21
CA ALA A 57 -4.77 2.57 28.25
C ALA A 57 -3.97 1.68 29.23
N PHE A 58 -3.12 0.79 28.73
CA PHE A 58 -2.24 -0.03 29.57
C PHE A 58 -1.27 0.81 30.40
N GLN A 59 -0.74 1.91 29.83
CA GLN A 59 0.12 2.84 30.56
C GLN A 59 -0.63 3.49 31.74
N LYS A 60 -1.88 3.92 31.54
CA LYS A 60 -2.72 4.47 32.60
C LYS A 60 -3.06 3.44 33.68
N LEU A 61 -3.29 2.17 33.29
CA LEU A 61 -3.52 1.08 34.24
C LEU A 61 -2.26 0.76 35.04
N SER A 62 -1.09 0.74 34.38
CA SER A 62 0.21 0.54 35.03
C SER A 62 0.42 1.57 36.15
N ALA A 63 0.16 2.85 35.88
CA ALA A 63 0.28 3.93 36.86
C ALA A 63 -0.60 3.79 38.11
N ARG A 64 -1.68 2.99 38.06
CA ARG A 64 -2.59 2.72 39.18
C ARG A 64 -2.35 1.37 39.86
N SER A 65 -1.51 0.53 39.27
CA SER A 65 -1.18 -0.81 39.78
C SER A 65 0.03 -0.78 40.70
N LYS A 66 0.29 -1.88 41.43
CA LYS A 66 1.43 -2.01 42.36
C LYS A 66 2.20 -3.30 42.10
N GLY A 67 3.49 -3.28 42.43
CA GLY A 67 4.36 -4.46 42.39
C GLY A 67 4.63 -4.95 40.97
N SER A 68 4.69 -6.27 40.80
CA SER A 68 4.99 -6.91 39.51
C SER A 68 3.94 -6.62 38.42
N LEU A 69 2.70 -6.33 38.81
CA LEU A 69 1.65 -5.96 37.85
C LEU A 69 1.95 -4.64 37.13
N THR A 70 2.54 -3.66 37.84
CA THR A 70 3.00 -2.39 37.24
C THR A 70 4.01 -2.63 36.14
N GLN A 71 5.00 -3.48 36.41
CA GLN A 71 6.04 -3.84 35.46
C GLN A 71 5.45 -4.60 34.26
N GLY A 72 4.58 -5.59 34.50
CA GLY A 72 3.91 -6.32 33.44
C GLY A 72 3.09 -5.41 32.50
N LEU A 73 2.28 -4.51 33.06
CA LEU A 73 1.48 -3.56 32.28
C LEU A 73 2.34 -2.55 31.51
N ALA A 74 3.48 -2.12 32.08
CA ALA A 74 4.42 -1.23 31.40
C ALA A 74 5.09 -1.92 30.19
N VAL A 75 5.45 -3.21 30.33
CA VAL A 75 5.97 -4.02 29.23
C VAL A 75 4.92 -4.19 28.14
N ILE A 76 3.68 -4.54 28.49
CA ILE A 76 2.58 -4.69 27.52
C ILE A 76 2.36 -3.37 26.77
N SER A 77 2.25 -2.25 27.49
CA SER A 77 2.10 -0.92 26.90
C SER A 77 3.22 -0.62 25.88
N THR A 78 4.47 -0.91 26.24
CA THR A 78 5.62 -0.70 25.36
C THR A 78 5.56 -1.57 24.10
N GLN A 79 5.30 -2.87 24.24
CA GLN A 79 5.22 -3.78 23.09
C GLN A 79 4.07 -3.42 22.15
N THR A 80 2.89 -3.10 22.70
CA THR A 80 1.74 -2.64 21.91
C THR A 80 2.05 -1.32 21.17
N ASN A 81 2.83 -0.42 21.76
CA ASN A 81 3.27 0.81 21.08
C ASN A 81 4.26 0.50 19.94
N ASN A 82 5.21 -0.40 20.17
CA ASN A 82 6.16 -0.82 19.12
C ASN A 82 5.43 -1.45 17.93
N GLU A 83 4.41 -2.29 18.18
CA GLU A 83 3.56 -2.86 17.13
C GLU A 83 2.82 -1.75 16.36
N SER A 84 2.22 -0.78 17.07
CA SER A 84 1.59 0.39 16.43
C SER A 84 2.55 1.12 15.48
N GLU A 85 3.79 1.34 15.90
CA GLU A 85 4.81 2.00 15.09
C GLU A 85 5.20 1.15 13.88
N ALA A 86 5.37 -0.16 14.05
CA ALA A 86 5.67 -1.09 12.96
C ALA A 86 4.57 -1.06 11.89
N HIS A 87 3.29 -1.12 12.29
CA HIS A 87 2.15 -1.01 11.37
C HIS A 87 2.10 0.35 10.65
N SER A 88 2.43 1.44 11.36
CA SER A 88 2.54 2.77 10.75
C SER A 88 3.65 2.82 9.69
N VAL A 89 4.80 2.20 9.95
CA VAL A 89 5.91 2.10 9.00
C VAL A 89 5.53 1.27 7.78
N ILE A 90 4.83 0.15 7.97
CA ILE A 90 4.31 -0.67 6.87
C ILE A 90 3.39 0.15 5.97
N ALA A 91 2.39 0.82 6.55
CA ALA A 91 1.45 1.66 5.80
C ALA A 91 2.15 2.73 4.97
N ASN A 92 3.08 3.47 5.58
CA ASN A 92 3.84 4.51 4.90
C ASN A 92 4.77 3.94 3.81
N THR A 93 5.35 2.76 4.04
CA THR A 93 6.19 2.10 3.05
C THR A 93 5.37 1.67 1.83
N LEU A 94 4.21 1.04 2.05
CA LEU A 94 3.29 0.65 0.98
C LEU A 94 2.83 1.87 0.17
N LEU A 95 2.44 2.96 0.86
CA LEU A 95 2.01 4.19 0.21
C LEU A 95 3.12 4.78 -0.69
N ASN A 96 4.33 4.95 -0.15
CA ASN A 96 5.42 5.63 -0.83
C ASN A 96 6.12 4.77 -1.88
N LYS A 97 6.20 3.46 -1.68
CA LYS A 97 6.94 2.54 -2.56
C LYS A 97 6.06 1.84 -3.59
N ILE A 98 4.73 1.81 -3.38
CA ILE A 98 3.81 1.12 -4.28
C ILE A 98 2.72 2.08 -4.77
N CYS A 99 1.88 2.61 -3.89
CA CYS A 99 0.69 3.37 -4.31
C CYS A 99 1.05 4.62 -5.13
N LEU A 100 1.97 5.46 -4.64
CA LEU A 100 2.37 6.68 -5.33
C LEU A 100 3.11 6.38 -6.65
N PRO A 101 4.10 5.48 -6.71
CA PRO A 101 4.73 5.08 -7.96
C PRO A 101 3.74 4.54 -9.01
N MET A 102 2.77 3.74 -8.61
CA MET A 102 1.77 3.18 -9.55
C MET A 102 0.82 4.26 -10.10
N LYS A 103 0.36 5.19 -9.25
CA LYS A 103 -0.41 6.35 -9.68
C LYS A 103 0.40 7.22 -10.65
N ASN A 104 1.65 7.51 -10.31
CA ASN A 104 2.55 8.29 -11.18
C ASN A 104 2.80 7.61 -12.53
N LEU A 105 2.98 6.29 -12.55
CA LEU A 105 3.10 5.52 -13.78
C LEU A 105 1.83 5.65 -14.63
N ALA A 106 0.66 5.47 -14.02
CA ALA A 106 -0.61 5.57 -14.73
C ALA A 106 -0.83 6.97 -15.33
N ASP A 107 -0.54 8.02 -14.57
CA ASP A 107 -0.65 9.41 -15.04
C ASP A 107 0.34 9.72 -16.18
N THR A 108 1.57 9.22 -16.07
CA THR A 108 2.60 9.40 -17.11
C THR A 108 2.18 8.70 -18.40
N GLN A 109 1.67 7.47 -18.30
CA GLN A 109 1.18 6.70 -19.44
C GLN A 109 -0.07 7.32 -20.06
N LEU A 110 -0.94 7.95 -19.27
CA LEU A 110 -2.11 8.67 -19.77
C LEU A 110 -1.69 9.93 -20.54
N LYS A 111 -0.72 10.69 -20.03
CA LYS A 111 -0.20 11.91 -20.68
C LYS A 111 0.52 11.60 -22.00
N ALA A 112 1.34 10.55 -22.03
CA ALA A 112 2.07 10.13 -23.22
C ALA A 112 1.18 9.72 -24.40
N ARG A 113 -0.13 9.51 -24.17
CA ARG A 113 -1.12 9.17 -25.21
C ARG A 113 -1.88 10.37 -25.76
N LYS A 114 -1.77 11.54 -25.13
CA LYS A 114 -2.40 12.75 -25.67
C LYS A 114 -1.65 13.17 -26.94
N PRO A 115 -2.36 13.48 -28.04
CA PRO A 115 -1.73 13.94 -29.28
C PRO A 115 -1.00 15.26 -29.10
#